data_AF-A0A3D0CM86-F1
#
_entry.id   AF-A0A3D0CM86-F1
#
_cell.length_a   1.000
_cell.length_b   1.000
_cell.length_c   1.000
_cell.angle_alpha   90.00
_cell.angle_beta   90.00
_cell.angle_gamma   90.00
#
_symmetry.space_group_name_H-M   'P 1'
#
loop_
_entity.id
_entity.type
_entity.pdbx_description
1 polymer ?
#
loop_
_entity_poly.entity_id
_entity_poly.type
_entity_poly.pdbx_seq_one_letter_code
_entity_poly.pdbx_strand_id
1 'polypeptide(L)'
;MDALSNIRIDIDNIDRQLLRLLTQRQILVEKARRLKPKPKGDKADVQASERVAQVITNRHKEALELGLSSDVAESVWGSMIKAFIDLEEKVNNE
;
A
#
# COMPACT_ATOMS: atom_id res chain seq x y z
N MET A 1 -17.07 16.09 26.30
CA MET A 1 -15.92 15.70 25.45
C MET A 1 -14.98 16.88 25.39
N ASP A 2 -13.68 16.64 25.60
CA ASP A 2 -12.66 17.66 25.37
C ASP A 2 -12.24 17.70 23.90
N ALA A 3 -11.54 18.77 23.50
CA ALA A 3 -11.11 18.98 22.12
C ALA A 3 -10.25 17.83 21.57
N LEU A 4 -9.44 17.20 22.43
CA LEU A 4 -8.62 16.05 22.05
C LEU A 4 -9.47 14.83 21.68
N SER A 5 -10.54 14.58 22.43
CA SER A 5 -11.48 13.49 22.15
C SER A 5 -12.15 13.66 20.79
N ASN A 6 -12.54 14.88 20.43
CA ASN A 6 -13.13 15.17 19.12
C ASN A 6 -12.14 14.91 17.98
N ILE A 7 -10.89 15.37 18.12
CA ILE A 7 -9.83 15.13 17.12
C ILE A 7 -9.60 13.62 16.93
N ARG A 8 -9.61 12.82 18.00
CA ARG A 8 -9.45 11.36 17.89
C ARG A 8 -10.59 10.70 17.13
N ILE A 9 -11.83 11.15 17.33
CA ILE A 9 -12.98 10.66 16.57
C ILE A 9 -12.82 10.93 15.08
N ASP A 10 -12.30 12.11 14.71
CA ASP A 10 -12.04 12.46 13.32
C ASP A 10 -10.93 11.60 12.71
N ILE A 11 -9.88 11.30 13.46
CA ILE A 11 -8.84 10.34 13.05
C ILE A 11 -9.43 8.94 12.85
N ASP A 12 -10.22 8.44 13.80
CA ASP A 12 -10.87 7.13 13.68
C ASP A 12 -11.78 7.04 12.45
N ASN A 13 -12.44 8.15 12.09
CA ASN A 13 -13.23 8.25 10.87
C ASN A 13 -12.38 8.13 9.60
N ILE A 14 -11.19 8.74 9.58
CA ILE A 14 -10.23 8.62 8.48
C ILE A 14 -9.71 7.18 8.41
N ASP A 15 -9.34 6.58 9.53
CA ASP A 15 -8.82 5.22 9.58
C ASP A 15 -9.84 4.19 9.06
N ARG A 16 -11.12 4.37 9.38
CA ARG A 16 -12.20 3.55 8.79
C ARG A 16 -12.30 3.69 7.27
N GLN A 17 -12.05 4.88 6.74
CA GLN A 17 -12.03 5.09 5.28
C GLN A 17 -10.79 4.46 4.65
N LEU A 18 -9.62 4.58 5.29
CA LEU A 18 -8.40 3.92 4.86
C LEU A 18 -8.56 2.40 4.79
N LEU A 19 -9.19 1.77 5.78
CA LEU A 19 -9.47 0.34 5.75
C LEU A 19 -10.31 -0.06 4.53
N ARG A 20 -11.36 0.71 4.19
CA ARG A 20 -12.17 0.45 3.00
C ARG A 20 -11.37 0.57 1.70
N LEU A 21 -10.49 1.58 1.61
CA LEU A 21 -9.61 1.77 0.46
C LEU A 21 -8.58 0.64 0.35
N LEU A 22 -8.03 0.18 1.48
CA LEU A 22 -7.10 -0.95 1.53
C LEU A 22 -7.77 -2.25 1.08
N THR A 23 -9.02 -2.51 1.47
CA THR A 23 -9.78 -3.67 0.94
C THR A 23 -9.92 -3.60 -0.58
N GLN A 24 -10.25 -2.43 -1.14
CA GLN A 24 -10.35 -2.27 -2.60
C GLN A 24 -9.00 -2.50 -3.27
N ARG A 25 -7.92 -1.96 -2.68
CA ARG A 25 -6.55 -2.17 -3.17
C ARG A 25 -6.18 -3.65 -3.14
N GLN A 26 -6.53 -4.38 -2.10
CA GLN A 26 -6.28 -5.82 -2.00
C GLN A 26 -6.90 -6.58 -3.17
N ILE A 27 -8.18 -6.32 -3.46
CA ILE A 27 -8.89 -6.96 -4.59
C ILE A 27 -8.17 -6.68 -5.92
N LEU A 28 -7.65 -5.47 -6.11
CA LEU A 28 -6.90 -5.11 -7.33
C LEU A 28 -5.54 -5.82 -7.40
N VAL A 29 -4.83 -5.92 -6.27
CA VAL A 29 -3.57 -6.66 -6.17
C VAL A 29 -3.78 -8.14 -6.51
N GLU A 30 -4.79 -8.77 -5.91
CA GLU A 30 -5.16 -10.16 -6.20
C GLU A 30 -5.52 -10.37 -7.67
N LYS A 31 -6.29 -9.45 -8.29
CA LYS A 31 -6.59 -9.49 -9.72
C LYS A 31 -5.33 -9.35 -10.58
N ALA A 32 -4.47 -8.38 -10.26
CA ALA A 32 -3.23 -8.16 -10.99
C ALA A 32 -2.34 -9.40 -10.93
N ARG A 33 -2.26 -10.05 -9.77
CA ARG A 33 -1.53 -11.31 -9.60
C ARG A 33 -2.07 -12.44 -10.48
N ARG A 34 -3.40 -12.62 -10.56
CA ARG A 34 -4.01 -13.65 -11.43
C ARG A 34 -3.67 -13.48 -12.91
N LEU A 35 -3.36 -12.24 -13.33
CA LEU A 35 -2.98 -11.92 -14.70
C LEU A 35 -1.47 -12.05 -14.95
N LYS A 36 -0.64 -12.05 -13.89
CA LYS A 36 0.80 -12.28 -14.03
C LYS A 36 1.05 -13.76 -14.39
N PRO A 37 1.88 -14.06 -15.39
CA PRO A 37 2.32 -15.43 -15.62
C PRO A 37 3.03 -15.94 -14.34
N LYS A 38 2.85 -17.23 -14.01
CA LYS A 38 3.52 -17.84 -12.85
C LYS A 38 5.01 -17.49 -12.89
N PRO A 39 5.60 -17.00 -11.78
CA PRO A 39 6.98 -16.54 -11.78
C PRO A 39 7.88 -17.69 -12.24
N LYS A 40 8.64 -17.45 -13.31
CA LYS A 40 9.72 -18.34 -13.76
C LYS A 40 11.02 -17.56 -13.64
N GLY A 41 11.69 -17.73 -12.50
CA GLY A 41 13.04 -17.21 -12.23
C GLY A 41 13.13 -15.70 -11.99
N ASP A 42 14.37 -15.23 -11.87
CA ASP A 42 14.78 -13.90 -11.38
C ASP A 42 14.14 -12.69 -12.09
N LYS A 43 13.65 -12.87 -13.33
CA LYS A 43 13.07 -11.76 -14.12
C LYS A 43 11.75 -11.25 -13.57
N ALA A 44 10.97 -12.09 -12.90
CA ALA A 44 9.70 -11.67 -12.30
C ALA A 44 9.94 -10.79 -11.05
N ASP A 45 10.97 -11.11 -10.27
CA ASP A 45 11.32 -10.39 -9.04
C ASP A 45 11.92 -9.01 -9.34
N VAL A 46 12.75 -8.90 -10.39
CA VAL A 46 13.30 -7.62 -10.85
C VAL A 46 12.17 -6.68 -11.31
N GLN A 47 11.20 -7.17 -12.10
CA GLN A 47 10.08 -6.35 -12.57
C GLN A 47 9.15 -5.89 -11.44
N ALA A 48 8.96 -6.73 -10.42
CA ALA A 48 8.20 -6.35 -9.22
C ALA A 48 8.93 -5.24 -8.45
N SER A 49 10.25 -5.34 -8.29
CA SER A 49 11.09 -4.35 -7.61
C SER A 49 11.04 -2.97 -8.29
N GLU A 50 11.19 -2.91 -9.62
CA GLU A 50 11.07 -1.67 -10.38
C GLU A 50 9.68 -1.02 -10.21
N ARG A 51 8.62 -1.84 -10.27
CA ARG A 51 7.25 -1.34 -10.10
C ARG A 51 7.04 -0.73 -8.72
N VAL A 52 7.60 -1.34 -7.67
CA VAL A 52 7.54 -0.84 -6.29
C VAL A 52 8.24 0.50 -6.15
N ALA A 53 9.48 0.61 -6.66
CA ALA A 53 10.23 1.87 -6.65
C ALA A 53 9.48 3.00 -7.36
N GLN A 54 8.82 2.70 -8.48
CA GLN A 54 7.98 3.67 -9.18
C GLN A 54 6.73 4.08 -8.38
N VAL A 55 6.07 3.15 -7.67
CA VAL A 55 4.95 3.54 -6.77
C VAL A 55 5.46 4.53 -5.73
N ILE A 56 6.53 4.18 -5.02
CA ILE A 56 7.05 5.00 -3.91
C ILE A 56 7.41 6.40 -4.41
N THR A 57 8.13 6.49 -5.54
CA THR A 57 8.50 7.78 -6.15
C THR A 57 7.28 8.64 -6.50
N ASN A 58 6.23 8.05 -7.09
CA ASN A 58 5.02 8.79 -7.44
C ASN A 58 4.27 9.26 -6.21
N ARG A 59 4.15 8.41 -5.19
CA ARG A 59 3.44 8.74 -3.94
C ARG A 59 4.19 9.76 -3.11
N HIS A 60 5.52 9.75 -3.14
CA HIS A 60 6.34 10.80 -2.56
C HIS A 60 6.04 12.17 -3.19
N LYS A 61 5.95 12.26 -4.52
CA LYS A 61 5.60 13.52 -5.20
C LYS A 61 4.20 14.01 -4.83
N GLU A 62 3.21 13.14 -4.89
CA GLU A 62 1.82 13.47 -4.52
C GLU A 62 1.68 13.86 -3.06
N ALA A 63 2.43 13.22 -2.15
CA ALA A 63 2.43 13.58 -0.74
C ALA A 63 2.90 15.02 -0.51
N LEU A 64 3.99 15.42 -1.18
CA LEU A 64 4.50 16.79 -1.10
C LEU A 64 3.47 17.81 -1.62
N GLU A 65 2.78 17.51 -2.72
CA GLU A 65 1.74 18.39 -3.30
C GLU A 65 0.54 18.56 -2.35
N LEU A 66 0.22 17.54 -1.57
CA LEU A 66 -0.89 17.53 -0.60
C LEU A 66 -0.49 18.03 0.80
N GLY A 67 0.78 18.39 1.01
CA GLY A 67 1.30 18.80 2.32
C GLY A 67 1.52 17.66 3.33
N LEU A 68 1.51 16.41 2.87
CA LEU A 68 1.91 15.25 3.67
C LEU A 68 3.44 15.16 3.69
N SER A 69 4.00 14.91 4.88
CA SER A 69 5.44 14.64 5.04
C SER A 69 5.91 13.51 4.12
N SER A 70 6.99 13.75 3.38
CA SER A 70 7.65 12.75 2.52
C SER A 70 7.95 11.46 3.29
N ASP A 71 8.50 11.59 4.49
CA ASP A 71 8.95 10.46 5.30
C ASP A 71 7.77 9.59 5.76
N VAL A 72 6.63 10.22 6.05
CA VAL A 72 5.39 9.53 6.41
C VAL A 72 4.84 8.78 5.20
N ALA A 73 4.81 9.43 4.03
CA ALA A 73 4.36 8.78 2.81
C ALA A 73 5.25 7.58 2.44
N GLU A 74 6.57 7.74 2.48
CA GLU A 74 7.49 6.65 2.17
C GLU A 74 7.29 5.47 3.14
N SER A 75 7.19 5.74 4.45
CA SER A 75 6.99 4.72 5.47
C SER A 75 5.66 3.97 5.30
N VAL A 76 4.57 4.69 5.06
CA VAL A 76 3.23 4.12 4.89
C VAL A 76 3.18 3.26 3.62
N TRP A 77 3.63 3.80 2.47
CA TRP A 77 3.57 3.06 1.22
C TRP A 77 4.56 1.90 1.16
N GLY A 78 5.77 2.05 1.71
CA GLY A 78 6.72 0.96 1.81
C GLY A 78 6.18 -0.21 2.63
N SER A 79 5.63 0.08 3.82
CA SER A 79 5.03 -0.94 4.70
C SER A 79 3.80 -1.59 4.07
N MET A 80 2.92 -0.78 3.47
CA MET A 80 1.72 -1.30 2.79
C MET A 80 2.09 -2.24 1.63
N ILE A 81 3.04 -1.84 0.78
CA ILE A 81 3.47 -2.67 -0.36
C ILE A 81 4.04 -3.99 0.15
N LYS A 82 4.93 -3.96 1.15
CA LYS A 82 5.48 -5.16 1.77
C LYS A 82 4.39 -6.09 2.30
N ALA A 83 3.42 -5.56 3.03
CA ALA A 83 2.31 -6.36 3.56
C ALA A 83 1.50 -7.08 2.47
N PHE A 84 1.30 -6.44 1.31
CA PHE A 84 0.62 -7.09 0.18
C PHE A 84 1.47 -8.14 -0.52
N ILE A 85 2.79 -7.95 -0.62
CA ILE A 85 3.70 -8.99 -1.13
C ILE A 85 3.69 -10.21 -0.19
N ASP A 86 3.81 -9.98 1.12
CA ASP A 86 3.79 -11.05 2.12
C ASP A 86 2.45 -11.82 2.13
N LEU A 87 1.33 -11.10 1.97
CA LEU A 87 0.01 -11.71 1.81
C LEU A 87 -0.05 -12.59 0.55
N GLU A 88 0.55 -12.12 -0.55
CA GLU A 88 0.60 -12.90 -1.77
C GLU A 88 1.37 -14.21 -1.56
N GLU A 89 2.56 -14.14 -0.96
CA GLU A 89 3.39 -15.33 -0.68
C GLU A 89 2.67 -16.37 0.19
N LYS A 90 1.95 -15.94 1.23
CA LYS A 90 1.18 -16.85 2.09
C LYS A 90 0.11 -17.62 1.33
N VAL A 91 -0.66 -16.95 0.47
CA VAL A 91 -1.71 -17.58 -0.35
C VAL A 91 -1.15 -18.57 -1.38
N ASN A 92 0.14 -18.51 -1.73
CA ASN A 92 0.79 -19.50 -2.60
C ASN A 92 1.19 -20.79 -1.86
N ASN A 93 1.31 -20.74 -0.54
CA ASN A 93 1.86 -21.81 0.30
C ASN A 93 0.77 -22.63 1.01
N GLU A 94 -0.51 -22.33 0.77
CA GLU A 94 -1.70 -23.06 1.21
C GLU A 94 -2.37 -23.76 0.03
#